data_AF-A0A356DUQ3-F1
#
_entry.id   AF-A0A356DUQ3-F1
#
_cell.length_a   1.000
_cell.length_b   1.000
_cell.length_c   1.000
_cell.angle_alpha   90.00
_cell.angle_beta   90.00
_cell.angle_gamma   90.00
#
_symmetry.space_group_name_H-M   'P 1'
#
loop_
_entity.id
_entity.type
_entity.pdbx_description
1 polymer ?
#
loop_
_entity_poly.entity_id
_entity_poly.type
_entity_poly.pdbx_seq_one_letter_code
_entity_poly.pdbx_strand_id
1 'polypeptide(L)'
;MAQENLNDEKKQTAQESGGGFSEEEKAAMKERAKELKREKSSKSKTDGEQAVLEKIHEMEADDKKIASGLHELIKQNFPQLGF
;
A
#
# COMPACT_ATOMS: atom_id res chain seq x y z
N MET A 1 34.24 -12.16 -45.39
CA MET A 1 33.79 -12.34 -43.98
C MET A 1 33.89 -10.99 -43.28
N ALA A 2 32.84 -10.17 -43.33
CA ALA A 2 32.71 -8.97 -42.47
C ALA A 2 31.35 -8.31 -42.73
N GLN A 3 30.24 -9.03 -42.54
CA GLN A 3 28.90 -8.44 -42.45
C GLN A 3 28.06 -9.27 -41.48
N GLU A 4 28.42 -9.24 -40.20
CA GLU A 4 27.62 -9.91 -39.15
C GLU A 4 27.61 -9.13 -37.82
N ASN A 5 27.82 -7.80 -37.84
CA ASN A 5 27.90 -6.99 -36.61
C ASN A 5 26.99 -5.74 -36.61
N LEU A 6 26.02 -5.62 -37.52
CA LEU A 6 25.07 -4.48 -37.52
C LEU A 6 23.65 -4.83 -37.04
N ASN A 7 23.38 -6.12 -36.73
CA ASN A 7 22.03 -6.56 -36.36
C ASN A 7 21.81 -6.69 -34.84
N ASP A 8 22.84 -6.69 -34.01
CA ASP A 8 22.70 -6.79 -32.54
C ASP A 8 22.40 -5.45 -31.85
N GLU A 9 22.97 -4.33 -32.30
CA GLU A 9 22.65 -2.99 -31.74
C GLU A 9 21.19 -2.58 -32.03
N LYS A 10 20.64 -3.01 -33.17
CA LYS A 10 19.26 -2.70 -33.56
C LYS A 10 18.22 -3.57 -32.84
N LYS A 11 18.65 -4.71 -32.26
CA LYS A 11 17.78 -5.63 -31.53
C LYS A 11 17.64 -5.23 -30.06
N GLN A 12 18.67 -4.61 -29.46
CA GLN A 12 18.59 -4.04 -28.12
C GLN A 12 17.69 -2.80 -28.06
N THR A 13 17.75 -1.93 -29.07
CA THR A 13 16.91 -0.71 -29.13
C THR A 13 15.44 -0.97 -29.49
N ALA A 14 15.14 -2.11 -30.11
CA ALA A 14 13.77 -2.51 -30.46
C ALA A 14 12.99 -3.15 -29.29
N GLN A 15 13.65 -3.75 -28.31
CA GLN A 15 13.00 -4.19 -27.06
C GLN A 15 12.67 -3.01 -26.13
N GLU A 16 13.39 -1.90 -26.23
CA GLU A 16 13.06 -0.65 -25.54
C GLU A 16 11.89 0.10 -26.18
N SER A 17 11.59 -0.18 -27.46
CA SER A 17 10.53 0.50 -28.22
C SER A 17 9.19 -0.28 -28.25
N GLY A 18 9.01 -1.25 -27.36
CA GLY A 18 7.86 -2.15 -27.33
C GLY A 18 6.66 -1.63 -26.56
N GLY A 19 6.12 -0.45 -26.89
CA GLY A 19 4.76 0.03 -26.51
C GLY A 19 4.34 -0.03 -25.03
N GLY A 20 5.25 -0.37 -24.12
CA GLY A 20 4.99 -0.69 -22.73
C GLY A 20 6.28 -0.62 -21.93
N PHE A 21 6.14 -0.39 -20.62
CA PHE A 21 7.25 -0.10 -19.72
C PHE A 21 8.41 -1.09 -19.84
N SER A 22 9.63 -0.57 -19.94
CA SER A 22 10.89 -1.30 -19.85
C SER A 22 10.99 -2.04 -18.51
N GLU A 23 11.87 -3.04 -18.41
CA GLU A 23 12.04 -3.83 -17.18
C GLU A 23 12.47 -2.96 -16.00
N GLU A 24 13.33 -1.96 -16.24
CA GLU A 24 13.73 -0.96 -15.24
C GLU A 24 12.57 -0.05 -14.82
N GLU A 25 11.73 0.37 -15.76
CA GLU A 25 10.55 1.19 -15.44
C GLU A 25 9.51 0.39 -14.65
N LYS A 26 9.34 -0.90 -14.96
CA LYS A 26 8.50 -1.81 -14.18
C LYS A 26 9.07 -2.05 -12.79
N ALA A 27 10.39 -2.15 -12.63
CA ALA A 27 11.04 -2.29 -11.34
C ALA A 27 10.83 -1.03 -10.48
N ALA A 28 11.06 0.15 -11.05
CA ALA A 28 10.83 1.43 -10.38
C ALA A 28 9.34 1.63 -10.01
N MET A 29 8.42 1.27 -10.92
CA MET A 29 6.98 1.28 -10.61
C MET A 29 6.61 0.28 -9.50
N LYS A 30 7.21 -0.92 -9.50
CA LYS A 30 6.95 -1.95 -8.49
C LYS A 30 7.46 -1.51 -7.12
N GLU A 31 8.60 -0.84 -7.07
CA GLU A 31 9.13 -0.26 -5.84
C GLU A 31 8.21 0.85 -5.31
N ARG A 32 7.84 1.81 -6.17
CA ARG A 32 6.89 2.87 -5.84
C ARG A 32 5.52 2.31 -5.41
N ALA A 33 5.04 1.24 -6.04
CA ALA A 33 3.79 0.57 -5.69
C ALA A 33 3.90 -0.17 -4.34
N LYS A 34 5.06 -0.74 -4.01
CA LYS A 34 5.31 -1.36 -2.69
C LYS A 34 5.36 -0.31 -1.58
N GLU A 35 5.95 0.85 -1.84
CA GLU A 35 5.95 1.97 -0.89
C GLU A 35 4.54 2.49 -0.63
N LEU A 36 3.78 2.78 -1.70
CA LEU A 36 2.35 3.15 -1.59
C LEU A 36 1.50 2.07 -0.89
N LYS A 37 1.80 0.79 -1.10
CA LYS A 37 1.13 -0.30 -0.38
C LYS A 37 1.52 -0.33 1.09
N ARG A 38 2.79 -0.09 1.44
CA ARG A 38 3.23 0.00 2.84
C ARG A 38 2.60 1.20 3.54
N GLU A 39 2.48 2.36 2.90
CA GLU A 39 1.75 3.51 3.43
C GLU A 39 0.24 3.24 3.58
N LYS A 40 -0.34 2.42 2.70
CA LYS A 40 -1.75 1.99 2.80
C LYS A 40 -1.95 0.89 3.85
N SER A 41 -0.96 0.05 4.09
CA SER A 41 -0.97 -0.99 5.12
C SER A 41 -0.64 -0.42 6.50
N SER A 42 0.18 0.62 6.66
CA SER A 42 0.23 1.37 7.93
C SER A 42 -1.07 2.13 8.20
N LYS A 43 -1.91 2.30 7.17
CA LYS A 43 -3.32 2.72 7.25
C LYS A 43 -4.30 1.54 7.09
N SER A 44 -3.88 0.28 7.23
CA SER A 44 -4.84 -0.82 7.13
C SER A 44 -5.85 -0.68 8.26
N LYS A 45 -7.08 -0.34 7.87
CA LYS A 45 -8.21 0.05 8.72
C LYS A 45 -8.40 -0.85 9.94
N THR A 46 -8.24 -2.16 9.72
CA THR A 46 -8.35 -3.20 10.72
C THR A 46 -7.26 -3.15 11.80
N ASP A 47 -6.03 -2.79 11.44
CA ASP A 47 -4.91 -2.67 12.38
C ASP A 47 -5.08 -1.43 13.27
N GLY A 48 -5.63 -0.35 12.70
CA GLY A 48 -6.02 0.84 13.43
C GLY A 48 -7.14 0.59 14.45
N GLU A 49 -8.21 -0.10 14.06
CA GLU A 49 -9.29 -0.45 14.99
C GLU A 49 -8.80 -1.38 16.12
N GLN A 50 -7.99 -2.39 15.79
CA GLN A 50 -7.42 -3.28 16.80
C GLN A 50 -6.52 -2.53 17.79
N ALA A 51 -5.65 -1.63 17.31
CA ALA A 51 -4.79 -0.82 18.17
C ALA A 51 -5.60 0.09 19.11
N VAL A 52 -6.72 0.65 18.64
CA VAL A 52 -7.62 1.44 19.50
C VAL A 52 -8.27 0.56 20.56
N LEU A 53 -8.76 -0.63 20.19
CA LEU A 53 -9.37 -1.57 21.14
C LEU A 53 -8.39 -2.05 22.21
N GLU A 54 -7.14 -2.32 21.84
CA GLU A 54 -6.08 -2.66 22.80
C GLU A 54 -5.83 -1.51 23.78
N LYS A 55 -5.74 -0.27 23.29
CA LYS A 55 -5.59 0.91 24.15
C LYS A 55 -6.76 1.12 25.10
N ILE A 56 -7.99 0.85 24.65
CA ILE A 56 -9.19 0.89 25.49
C ILE A 56 -9.11 -0.19 26.59
N HIS A 57 -8.51 -1.34 26.31
CA HIS A 57 -8.32 -2.40 27.30
C HIS A 57 -7.27 -2.08 28.37
N GLU A 58 -6.27 -1.27 28.04
CA GLU A 58 -5.24 -0.79 28.97
C GLU A 58 -5.74 0.33 29.92
N MET A 59 -6.91 0.92 29.66
CA MET A 59 -7.50 1.99 30.48
C MET A 59 -8.17 1.48 31.76
N GLU A 60 -8.28 2.36 32.76
CA GLU A 60 -9.04 2.15 34.00
C GLU A 60 -10.52 1.87 33.71
N ALA A 61 -11.22 1.20 34.63
CA ALA A 61 -12.56 0.65 34.39
C ALA A 61 -13.61 1.70 33.98
N ASP A 62 -13.54 2.91 34.52
CA ASP A 62 -14.46 4.00 34.18
C ASP A 62 -14.16 4.57 32.80
N ASP A 63 -12.89 4.84 32.51
CA ASP A 63 -12.44 5.34 31.20
C ASP A 63 -12.71 4.33 30.08
N LYS A 64 -12.49 3.05 30.35
CA LYS A 64 -12.77 1.95 29.42
C LYS A 64 -14.25 1.91 29.00
N LYS A 65 -15.18 2.11 29.93
CA LYS A 65 -16.63 2.14 29.63
C LYS A 65 -16.98 3.32 28.71
N ILE A 66 -16.41 4.48 28.99
CA ILE A 66 -16.64 5.68 28.17
C ILE A 66 -16.05 5.49 26.77
N ALA A 67 -14.80 5.04 26.68
CA ALA A 67 -14.10 4.88 25.41
C ALA A 67 -14.72 3.79 24.52
N SER A 68 -15.12 2.64 25.09
CA SER A 68 -15.83 1.59 24.34
C SER A 68 -17.20 2.06 23.84
N GLY A 69 -17.96 2.77 24.66
CA GLY A 69 -19.25 3.34 24.25
C GLY A 69 -19.12 4.38 23.15
N LEU A 70 -18.09 5.24 23.21
CA LEU A 70 -17.80 6.21 22.15
C LEU A 70 -17.41 5.51 20.84
N HIS A 71 -16.52 4.51 20.90
CA HIS A 71 -16.12 3.73 19.72
C HIS A 71 -17.34 3.12 19.02
N GLU A 72 -18.23 2.49 19.79
CA GLU A 72 -19.44 1.87 19.26
C GLU A 72 -20.42 2.89 18.68
N LEU A 73 -20.64 4.02 19.37
CA LEU A 73 -21.51 5.09 18.90
C LEU A 73 -20.99 5.71 17.59
N ILE A 74 -19.69 5.96 17.49
CA ILE A 74 -19.08 6.51 16.27
C ILE A 74 -19.19 5.49 15.14
N LYS A 75 -18.96 4.19 15.40
CA LYS A 75 -19.10 3.12 14.40
C LYS A 75 -20.52 3.02 13.84
N GLN A 76 -21.54 3.19 14.69
CA GLN A 76 -22.94 3.18 14.28
C GLN A 76 -23.35 4.42 13.48
N ASN A 77 -22.92 5.61 13.90
CA ASN A 77 -23.36 6.88 13.30
C ASN A 77 -22.52 7.30 12.07
N PHE A 78 -21.29 6.82 11.98
CA PHE A 78 -20.35 7.20 10.94
C PHE A 78 -19.68 5.99 10.25
N PRO A 79 -20.46 5.09 9.62
CA PRO A 79 -19.92 3.90 8.96
C PRO A 79 -18.94 4.22 7.82
N GLN A 80 -18.99 5.43 7.26
CA GLN A 80 -18.07 5.92 6.22
C GLN A 80 -16.64 6.15 6.69
N LEU A 81 -16.40 6.27 8.00
CA LEU A 81 -15.05 6.42 8.56
C LEU A 81 -14.20 5.17 8.34
N GLY A 82 -14.83 4.01 8.14
CA GLY A 82 -14.14 2.78 7.77
C GLY A 82 -13.15 2.32 8.84
N PHE A 83 -13.68 2.07 10.04
CA PHE A 83 -13.02 1.30 11.10
C PHE A 83 -12.79 -0.14 10.64
#